data_AF-A0ABD2YU36-F1
#
_entry.id   AF-A0ABD2YU36-F1
#
_cell.length_a   1.000
_cell.length_b   1.000
_cell.length_c   1.000
_cell.angle_alpha   90.00
_cell.angle_beta   90.00
_cell.angle_gamma   90.00
#
_symmetry.space_group_name_H-M   'P 1'
#
loop_
_entity.id
_entity.type
_entity.pdbx_description
1 polymer ?
#
loop_
_entity_poly.entity_id
_entity_poly.type
_entity_poly.pdbx_seq_one_letter_code
_entity_poly.pdbx_strand_id
1 'polypeptide(L)'
;MLNSISEEVVNFSIEGASRVYTLQRSEDKRTHIVQFDSSNHQTVCSCHKFETLGWLCCHILRVFNTDLRFHSIPMEFVLSRWMKTTKYGLGFDDYFQQKKNTLSSSTTARLNRLTKKSFAVMSMGAVDDVTENIVNRHLDLARAEIISYQGDSSVTVDAITCTQEDIQVGALVN
;
A
#
# COMPACT_ATOMS: atom_id res chain seq x y z
N MET A 1 10.71 24.95 -1.92
CA MET A 1 11.11 24.06 -3.02
C MET A 1 10.75 22.65 -2.58
N LEU A 2 9.77 22.01 -3.21
CA LEU A 2 9.43 20.61 -2.87
C LEU A 2 10.57 19.75 -3.43
N ASN A 3 11.35 19.13 -2.54
CA ASN A 3 12.35 18.15 -2.95
C ASN A 3 11.67 17.14 -3.85
N SER A 4 12.20 17.03 -5.07
CA SER A 4 11.79 16.06 -6.06
C SER A 4 12.12 14.68 -5.51
N ILE A 5 11.19 14.09 -4.76
CA ILE A 5 11.23 12.68 -4.39
C ILE A 5 11.07 11.90 -5.69
N SER A 6 12.18 11.51 -6.30
CA SER A 6 12.20 10.71 -7.52
C SER A 6 12.02 9.24 -7.17
N GLU A 7 10.84 8.71 -7.50
CA GLU A 7 10.59 7.27 -7.55
C GLU A 7 10.98 6.75 -8.94
N GLU A 8 11.84 5.74 -8.96
CA GLU A 8 12.35 5.14 -10.20
C GLU A 8 11.95 3.67 -10.26
N VAL A 9 11.51 3.22 -11.44
CA VAL A 9 11.26 1.79 -11.68
C VAL A 9 12.62 1.12 -11.83
N VAL A 10 12.99 0.30 -10.85
CA VAL A 10 14.27 -0.42 -10.81
C VAL A 10 14.14 -1.86 -11.27
N ASN A 11 12.93 -2.42 -11.26
CA ASN A 11 12.67 -3.77 -11.73
C ASN A 11 11.26 -3.89 -12.32
N PHE A 12 11.12 -4.79 -13.30
CA PHE A 12 9.88 -5.07 -14.00
C PHE A 12 9.83 -6.55 -14.40
N SER A 13 8.74 -7.23 -14.05
CA SER A 13 8.47 -8.60 -14.50
C SER A 13 7.05 -8.73 -15.05
N ILE A 14 6.86 -9.72 -15.93
CA ILE A 14 5.56 -10.07 -16.49
C ILE A 14 5.29 -11.54 -16.15
N GLU A 15 4.16 -11.78 -15.48
CA GLU A 15 3.69 -13.10 -15.09
C GLU A 15 2.28 -13.32 -15.67
N GLY A 16 2.23 -13.84 -16.89
CA GLY A 16 0.96 -13.98 -17.62
C GLY A 16 0.30 -12.63 -17.89
N ALA A 17 -0.91 -12.43 -17.37
CA ALA A 17 -1.67 -11.17 -17.48
C ALA A 17 -1.23 -10.10 -16.44
N SER A 18 -0.41 -10.50 -15.46
CA SER A 18 0.07 -9.64 -14.38
C SER A 18 1.41 -9.00 -14.74
N ARG A 19 1.55 -7.72 -14.43
CA ARG A 19 2.76 -6.91 -14.57
C ARG A 19 3.17 -6.42 -13.18
N VAL A 20 4.39 -6.71 -12.77
CA VAL A 20 4.92 -6.34 -11.46
C VAL A 20 6.04 -5.32 -11.64
N TYR A 21 5.93 -4.20 -10.95
CA TYR A 21 6.88 -3.09 -10.98
C TYR A 21 7.46 -2.88 -9.58
N THR A 22 8.78 -2.81 -9.48
CA THR A 22 9.47 -2.40 -8.25
C THR A 22 9.95 -0.98 -8.42
N LEU A 23 9.41 -0.07 -7.60
CA LEU A 23 9.84 1.32 -7.53
C LEU A 23 10.79 1.49 -6.35
N GLN A 24 11.85 2.27 -6.55
CA GLN A 24 12.79 2.63 -5.51
C GLN A 24 12.88 4.14 -5.40
N ARG A 25 12.88 4.64 -4.16
CA ARG A 25 13.12 6.04 -3.86
C ARG A 25 14.63 6.30 -3.80
N SER A 26 15.09 7.34 -4.50
CA SER A 26 16.53 7.65 -4.62
C SER A 26 17.21 7.97 -3.28
N GLU A 27 16.47 8.55 -2.34
CA GLU A 27 17.02 9.11 -1.08
C GLU A 27 17.30 8.04 -0.02
N ASP A 28 16.36 7.13 0.21
CA ASP A 28 16.38 6.15 1.32
C ASP A 28 16.41 4.70 0.83
N LYS A 29 16.49 4.48 -0.49
CA LYS A 29 16.40 3.16 -1.16
C LYS A 29 15.15 2.37 -0.80
N ARG A 30 14.12 3.02 -0.24
CA ARG A 30 12.87 2.34 0.09
C ARG A 30 12.20 1.85 -1.18
N THR A 31 11.73 0.61 -1.14
CA THR A 31 11.09 -0.03 -2.28
C THR A 31 9.58 -0.15 -2.11
N HIS A 32 8.87 -0.03 -3.22
CA HIS A 32 7.43 -0.22 -3.31
C HIS A 32 7.11 -1.11 -4.52
N ILE A 33 6.15 -2.00 -4.34
CA ILE A 33 5.73 -2.93 -5.38
C ILE A 33 4.37 -2.47 -5.90
N VAL A 34 4.24 -2.37 -7.22
CA VAL A 34 2.99 -2.12 -7.92
C VAL A 34 2.70 -3.31 -8.81
N GLN A 35 1.55 -3.94 -8.62
CA GLN A 35 1.08 -5.04 -9.44
C GLN A 35 -0.12 -4.56 -10.25
N PHE A 36 -0.05 -4.73 -11.56
CA PHE A 36 -1.14 -4.45 -12.51
C PHE A 36 -1.57 -5.73 -13.20
N ASP A 37 -2.84 -6.08 -13.06
CA ASP A 37 -3.44 -7.21 -13.76
C ASP A 37 -4.30 -6.68 -14.91
N SER A 38 -3.90 -7.02 -16.13
CA SER A 38 -4.57 -6.57 -17.35
C SER A 38 -5.90 -7.28 -17.62
N SER A 39 -6.15 -8.44 -17.01
CA SER A 39 -7.37 -9.22 -17.23
C SER A 39 -8.59 -8.65 -16.51
N ASN A 40 -8.39 -8.05 -15.35
CA ASN A 40 -9.42 -7.49 -14.49
C ASN A 40 -9.24 -5.98 -14.24
N HIS A 41 -8.28 -5.35 -14.92
CA HIS A 41 -7.88 -3.95 -14.78
C HIS A 41 -7.60 -3.54 -13.32
N GLN A 42 -7.10 -4.46 -12.50
CA GLN A 42 -6.78 -4.19 -11.12
C GLN A 42 -5.34 -3.67 -10.98
N THR A 43 -5.15 -2.66 -10.13
CA THR A 43 -3.81 -2.24 -9.71
C THR A 43 -3.74 -2.21 -8.19
N VAL A 44 -2.72 -2.84 -7.63
CA VAL A 44 -2.44 -2.87 -6.19
C VAL A 44 -1.04 -2.34 -5.97
N CYS A 45 -0.86 -1.56 -4.90
CA CYS A 45 0.45 -1.12 -4.46
C CYS A 45 0.68 -1.55 -3.02
N SER A 46 1.91 -1.95 -2.67
CA SER A 46 2.29 -2.33 -1.31
C SER A 46 2.11 -1.22 -0.26
N CYS A 47 1.93 0.04 -0.68
CA CYS A 47 1.59 1.13 0.23
C CYS A 47 0.09 1.18 0.62
N HIS A 48 -0.75 0.40 -0.07
CA HIS A 48 -2.19 0.26 0.14
C HIS A 48 -3.00 1.56 0.26
N LYS A 49 -2.51 2.68 -0.31
CA LYS A 49 -3.18 3.98 -0.21
C LYS A 49 -4.53 4.02 -0.94
N PHE A 50 -4.69 3.24 -2.01
CA PHE A 50 -5.97 3.16 -2.70
C PHE A 50 -7.03 2.45 -1.83
N GLU A 51 -6.64 1.38 -1.16
CA GLU A 51 -7.51 0.56 -0.31
C GLU A 51 -7.83 1.24 1.02
N THR A 52 -6.88 2.03 1.55
CA THR A 52 -7.01 2.70 2.86
C THR A 52 -7.59 4.10 2.78
N LEU A 53 -7.20 4.88 1.77
CA LEU A 53 -7.52 6.30 1.65
C LEU A 53 -8.36 6.62 0.41
N GLY A 54 -8.46 5.67 -0.52
CA GLY A 54 -9.31 5.82 -1.70
C GLY A 54 -8.70 6.69 -2.80
N TRP A 55 -7.37 6.85 -2.81
CA TRP A 55 -6.64 7.57 -3.85
C TRP A 55 -5.50 6.75 -4.42
N LEU A 56 -5.17 6.98 -5.70
CA LEU A 56 -3.98 6.41 -6.31
C LEU A 56 -2.74 7.01 -5.64
N CYS A 57 -1.81 6.16 -5.18
CA CYS A 57 -0.52 6.64 -4.69
C CYS A 57 0.36 7.14 -5.84
N CYS A 58 1.37 7.94 -5.49
CA CYS A 58 2.46 8.32 -6.39
C CYS A 58 3.07 7.10 -7.13
N HIS A 59 3.24 5.97 -6.44
CA HIS A 59 3.78 4.75 -7.07
C HIS A 59 2.93 4.24 -8.25
N ILE A 60 1.60 4.15 -8.07
CA ILE A 60 0.69 3.71 -9.14
C ILE A 60 0.66 4.75 -10.26
N LEU A 61 0.57 6.04 -9.91
CA LEU A 61 0.58 7.13 -10.89
C LEU A 61 1.86 7.14 -11.72
N ARG A 62 3.01 6.84 -11.10
CA ARG A 62 4.30 6.72 -11.76
C ARG A 62 4.26 5.62 -12.81
N VAL A 63 3.89 4.41 -12.43
CA VAL A 63 3.76 3.26 -13.36
C VAL A 63 2.75 3.54 -14.47
N PHE A 64 1.63 4.19 -14.15
CA PHE A 64 0.62 4.58 -15.13
C PHE A 64 1.18 5.54 -16.18
N ASN A 65 1.99 6.50 -15.74
CA ASN A 65 2.57 7.53 -16.59
C ASN A 65 3.80 7.03 -17.37
N THR A 66 4.66 6.20 -16.78
CA THR A 66 5.92 5.75 -17.40
C THR A 66 5.73 4.54 -18.30
N ASP A 67 5.04 3.50 -17.82
CA ASP A 67 5.09 2.18 -18.46
C ASP A 67 3.75 1.76 -19.07
N LEU A 68 2.64 2.04 -18.39
CA LEU A 68 1.32 1.68 -18.90
C LEU A 68 0.74 2.73 -19.85
N ARG A 69 1.38 3.91 -19.94
CA ARG A 69 1.04 5.03 -20.84
C ARG A 69 -0.45 5.40 -20.79
N PHE A 70 -1.04 5.34 -19.60
CA PHE A 70 -2.40 5.81 -19.40
C PHE A 70 -2.45 7.34 -19.59
N HIS A 71 -3.13 7.79 -20.65
CA HIS A 71 -3.36 9.22 -20.90
C HIS A 71 -4.41 9.83 -19.95
N SER A 72 -5.18 8.98 -19.27
CA SER A 72 -6.19 9.36 -18.29
C SER A 72 -6.35 8.26 -17.26
N ILE A 73 -6.67 8.63 -16.01
CA ILE A 73 -6.98 7.66 -14.95
C ILE A 73 -8.26 6.91 -15.34
N PRO A 74 -8.24 5.56 -15.45
CA PRO A 74 -9.43 4.78 -15.76
C PRO A 74 -10.53 4.99 -14.73
N MET A 75 -11.79 4.93 -15.17
CA MET A 75 -12.95 5.21 -14.32
C MET A 75 -13.05 4.28 -13.11
N GLU A 76 -12.49 3.06 -13.24
CA GLU A 76 -12.39 2.07 -12.16
C GLU A 76 -11.60 2.55 -10.92
N PHE A 77 -10.75 3.56 -11.08
CA PHE A 77 -9.91 4.15 -10.03
C PHE A 77 -10.45 5.48 -9.50
N VAL A 78 -11.53 6.00 -10.08
CA VAL A 78 -12.17 7.25 -9.65
C VAL A 78 -13.26 6.93 -8.65
N LEU A 79 -12.96 6.97 -7.35
CA LEU A 79 -14.00 6.74 -6.34
C LEU A 79 -15.04 7.86 -6.36
N SER A 80 -16.31 7.51 -6.06
CA SER A 80 -17.44 8.44 -5.98
C SER A 80 -17.21 9.66 -5.09
N ARG A 81 -16.32 9.56 -4.09
CA ARG A 81 -15.91 10.67 -3.21
C ARG A 81 -15.19 11.81 -3.96
N TRP A 82 -14.50 11.51 -5.07
CA TRP A 82 -13.74 12.48 -5.88
C TRP A 82 -14.57 13.12 -7.00
N MET A 83 -15.77 12.59 -7.28
CA MET A 83 -16.66 13.18 -8.27
C MET A 83 -17.60 14.19 -7.61
N LYS A 84 -17.53 15.45 -8.06
CA LYS A 84 -18.53 16.49 -7.74
C LYS A 84 -19.87 15.94 -8.25
N THR A 85 -20.79 15.63 -7.36
CA THR A 85 -22.00 14.85 -7.64
C THR A 85 -22.88 15.48 -8.73
N THR A 86 -22.64 15.11 -9.99
CA THR A 86 -23.66 15.23 -11.04
C THR A 86 -24.52 13.98 -11.01
N LYS A 87 -25.84 14.22 -10.95
CA LYS A 87 -26.95 13.27 -10.74
C LYS A 87 -27.03 12.14 -11.79
N TYR A 88 -26.07 11.23 -11.83
CA TYR A 88 -26.17 10.00 -12.63
C TYR A 88 -26.50 8.83 -11.70
N GLY A 89 -27.75 8.80 -11.25
CA GLY A 89 -28.32 7.66 -10.54
C GLY A 89 -28.50 6.48 -11.48
N LEU A 90 -28.44 5.27 -10.90
CA LEU A 90 -28.93 3.99 -11.44
C LEU A 90 -27.94 3.07 -12.16
N GLY A 91 -26.63 3.27 -12.07
CA GLY A 91 -25.66 2.25 -12.53
C GLY A 91 -24.29 2.26 -11.84
N PHE A 92 -23.97 3.36 -11.15
CA PHE A 92 -22.64 3.58 -10.58
C PHE A 92 -22.48 2.99 -9.17
N ASP A 93 -23.54 3.02 -8.37
CA ASP A 93 -23.50 2.49 -7.00
C ASP A 93 -23.33 0.98 -6.97
N ASP A 94 -23.97 0.24 -7.89
CA ASP A 94 -23.91 -1.23 -7.95
C ASP A 94 -22.50 -1.73 -8.34
N TYR A 95 -21.83 -1.04 -9.28
CA TYR A 95 -20.44 -1.32 -9.67
C TYR A 95 -19.45 -1.16 -8.50
N PHE A 96 -19.60 -0.08 -7.70
CA PHE A 96 -18.76 0.12 -6.51
C PHE A 96 -19.13 -0.82 -5.36
N GLN A 97 -20.41 -1.17 -5.21
CA GLN A 97 -20.85 -2.15 -4.20
C GLN A 97 -20.30 -3.54 -4.51
N GLN A 98 -20.30 -3.95 -5.79
CA GLN A 98 -19.77 -5.23 -6.25
C GLN A 98 -18.25 -5.31 -6.05
N LYS A 99 -17.48 -4.28 -6.47
CA LYS A 99 -16.01 -4.22 -6.28
C LYS A 99 -15.61 -4.23 -4.80
N LYS A 100 -16.41 -3.59 -3.94
CA LYS A 100 -16.23 -3.59 -2.49
C LYS A 100 -16.46 -4.97 -1.86
N ASN A 101 -17.38 -5.77 -2.42
CA ASN A 101 -17.70 -7.12 -1.96
C ASN A 101 -16.67 -8.16 -2.42
N THR A 102 -16.03 -7.98 -3.59
CA THR A 102 -14.99 -8.90 -4.09
C THR A 102 -13.62 -8.66 -3.43
N LEU A 103 -13.34 -7.45 -2.94
CA LEU A 103 -12.05 -7.04 -2.36
C LEU A 103 -12.05 -6.92 -0.82
N SER A 104 -13.16 -7.19 -0.14
CA SER A 104 -13.23 -7.10 1.32
C SER A 104 -12.74 -8.39 1.98
N SER A 105 -11.42 -8.60 1.97
CA SER A 105 -10.80 -9.46 2.96
C SER A 105 -11.07 -8.88 4.36
N SER A 106 -11.31 -9.75 5.35
CA SER A 106 -11.49 -9.36 6.76
C SER A 106 -10.33 -8.48 7.27
N THR A 107 -9.14 -8.63 6.68
CA THR A 107 -7.94 -7.84 6.91
C THR A 107 -8.09 -6.38 6.44
N THR A 108 -8.63 -6.12 5.26
CA THR A 108 -8.84 -4.75 4.73
C THR A 108 -9.78 -3.95 5.62
N ALA A 109 -10.87 -4.58 6.08
CA ALA A 109 -11.80 -3.95 7.00
C ALA A 109 -11.15 -3.65 8.36
N ARG A 110 -10.32 -4.57 8.88
CA ARG A 110 -9.54 -4.38 10.13
C ARG A 110 -8.56 -3.22 9.97
N LEU A 111 -7.80 -3.19 8.88
CA LEU A 111 -6.81 -2.16 8.60
C LEU A 111 -7.46 -0.77 8.50
N ASN A 112 -8.55 -0.63 7.75
CA ASN A 112 -9.25 0.64 7.59
C ASN A 112 -9.78 1.21 8.91
N ARG A 113 -10.24 0.34 9.83
CA ARG A 113 -10.66 0.78 11.18
C ARG A 113 -9.46 1.26 12.00
N LEU A 114 -8.35 0.53 11.97
CA LEU A 114 -7.14 0.87 12.70
C LEU A 114 -6.56 2.20 12.19
N THR A 115 -6.40 2.37 10.87
CA THR A 115 -5.87 3.60 10.26
C THR A 115 -6.66 4.84 10.69
N LYS A 116 -8.00 4.77 10.70
CA LYS A 116 -8.85 5.89 11.14
C LYS A 116 -8.59 6.25 12.61
N LYS A 117 -8.51 5.25 13.48
CA LYS A 117 -8.25 5.47 14.91
C LYS A 117 -6.84 6.00 15.15
N SER A 118 -5.83 5.40 14.52
CA SER A 118 -4.44 5.81 14.64
C SER A 118 -4.23 7.24 14.16
N PHE A 119 -4.85 7.64 13.04
CA PHE A 119 -4.73 9.00 12.53
C PHE A 119 -5.24 10.06 13.52
N ALA A 120 -6.37 9.81 14.18
CA ALA A 120 -6.89 10.72 15.19
C ALA A 120 -5.90 10.93 16.35
N VAL A 121 -5.30 9.83 16.83
CA VAL A 121 -4.30 9.87 17.91
C VAL A 121 -3.02 10.57 17.46
N MET A 122 -2.50 10.26 16.26
CA MET A 122 -1.32 10.93 15.70
C MET A 122 -1.55 12.43 15.52
N SER A 123 -2.73 12.83 15.05
CA SER A 123 -3.09 14.25 14.89
C SER A 123 -3.10 15.00 16.22
N MET A 124 -3.48 14.34 17.32
CA MET A 124 -3.42 14.92 18.66
C MET A 124 -2.00 14.92 19.24
N GLY A 125 -1.20 13.89 18.93
CA GLY A 125 0.17 13.73 19.43
C GLY A 125 1.21 14.62 18.75
N ALA A 126 0.88 15.23 17.61
CA ALA A 126 1.82 16.06 16.84
C ALA A 126 1.86 17.53 17.30
N VAL A 127 1.29 17.86 18.46
CA VAL A 127 1.18 19.25 18.94
C VAL A 127 2.45 19.71 19.65
N ASP A 128 3.05 18.83 20.46
CA ASP A 128 4.27 19.10 21.24
C ASP A 128 4.97 17.79 21.66
N ASP A 129 6.22 17.91 22.08
CA ASP A 129 7.07 16.79 22.49
C ASP A 129 6.46 15.93 23.61
N VAL A 130 5.65 16.50 24.49
CA VAL A 130 5.01 15.75 25.58
C VAL A 130 3.95 14.82 25.00
N THR A 131 3.08 15.36 24.15
CA THR A 131 2.03 14.57 23.49
C THR A 131 2.59 13.55 22.49
N GLU A 132 3.69 13.87 21.80
CA GLU A 132 4.38 12.95 20.89
C GLU A 132 4.95 11.76 21.66
N ASN A 133 5.65 12.02 22.78
CA ASN A 133 6.22 10.97 23.62
C ASN A 133 5.14 10.05 24.22
N ILE A 134 3.98 10.61 24.59
CA ILE A 134 2.84 9.80 25.06
C ILE A 134 2.37 8.86 23.96
N VAL A 135 2.18 9.36 22.73
CA VAL A 135 1.73 8.54 21.60
C VAL A 135 2.75 7.47 21.27
N ASN A 136 4.04 7.81 21.14
CA ASN A 136 5.12 6.85 20.85
C ASN A 136 5.17 5.73 21.89
N ARG A 137 5.16 6.07 23.19
CA ARG A 137 5.14 5.07 24.27
C ARG A 137 3.98 4.08 24.13
N HIS A 138 2.78 4.57 23.82
CA HIS A 138 1.61 3.69 23.67
C HIS A 138 1.63 2.87 22.38
N LEU A 139 2.21 3.40 21.30
CA LEU A 139 2.40 2.65 20.05
C LEU A 139 3.41 1.51 20.24
N ASP A 140 4.51 1.75 20.96
CA ASP A 140 5.52 0.72 21.24
C ASP A 140 4.96 -0.39 22.13
N LEU A 141 4.20 -0.03 23.17
CA LEU A 141 3.52 -1.01 24.03
C LEU A 141 2.54 -1.87 23.23
N ALA A 142 1.71 -1.25 22.39
CA ALA A 142 0.75 -1.97 21.55
C ALA A 142 1.47 -2.92 20.57
N ARG A 143 2.61 -2.50 20.02
CA ARG A 143 3.44 -3.34 19.15
C ARG A 143 3.99 -4.55 19.89
N ALA A 144 4.52 -4.35 21.10
CA ALA A 144 5.05 -5.44 21.93
C ALA A 144 3.95 -6.46 22.30
N GLU A 145 2.76 -5.98 22.67
CA GLU A 145 1.61 -6.84 22.98
C GLU A 145 1.17 -7.70 21.79
N ILE A 146 1.10 -7.12 20.59
CA ILE A 146 0.76 -7.86 19.36
C ILE A 146 1.81 -8.93 19.05
N ILE A 147 3.10 -8.61 19.17
CA ILE A 147 4.19 -9.57 18.96
C ILE A 147 4.09 -10.72 19.95
N SER A 148 3.83 -10.44 21.23
CA SER A 148 3.64 -11.46 22.26
C SER A 148 2.49 -12.41 21.90
N TYR A 149 1.34 -11.85 21.53
CA TYR A 149 0.17 -12.65 21.15
C TYR A 149 0.43 -13.55 19.93
N GLN A 150 1.22 -13.08 18.97
CA GLN A 150 1.62 -13.85 17.79
C GLN A 150 2.63 -14.95 18.12
N GLY A 151 3.52 -14.73 19.10
CA GLY A 151 4.44 -15.73 19.61
C GLY A 151 3.75 -16.90 20.32
N ASP A 152 2.60 -16.66 20.96
CA ASP A 152 1.83 -17.68 21.69
C ASP A 152 0.84 -18.47 20.81
N SER A 153 0.60 -18.07 19.56
CA SER A 153 -0.48 -18.59 18.69
C SER A 153 -0.03 -19.50 17.53
N SER A 154 1.17 -20.09 17.55
CA SER A 154 1.63 -20.92 16.42
C SER A 154 0.96 -22.31 16.36
N VAL A 155 -0.25 -22.39 15.77
CA VAL A 155 -0.70 -23.55 15.00
C VAL A 155 -1.25 -23.05 13.65
N THR A 156 -0.41 -23.27 12.63
CA THR A 156 -0.60 -23.25 11.16
C THR A 156 -1.39 -22.11 10.52
N VAL A 157 -0.67 -21.19 9.86
CA VAL A 157 -0.76 -21.00 8.39
C VAL A 157 0.64 -20.68 7.88
N ASP A 158 1.10 -21.43 6.89
CA ASP A 158 2.45 -21.40 6.34
C ASP A 158 2.84 -20.04 5.74
N ALA A 159 4.10 -19.68 6.04
CA ALA A 159 5.08 -18.97 5.22
C ALA A 159 4.62 -17.81 4.33
N ILE A 160 4.94 -16.58 4.76
CA ILE A 160 5.85 -15.67 4.02
C ILE A 160 6.69 -14.90 5.05
N THR A 161 7.79 -15.50 5.51
CA THR A 161 8.84 -14.77 6.22
C THR A 161 9.76 -14.14 5.19
N CYS A 162 9.82 -12.81 5.20
CA CYS A 162 10.91 -12.07 4.58
C CYS A 162 12.18 -12.34 5.40
N THR A 163 13.10 -13.12 4.86
CA THR A 163 14.48 -13.23 5.37
C THR A 163 15.42 -12.73 4.28
N GLN A 164 16.20 -11.71 4.64
CA GLN A 164 17.31 -11.19 3.86
C GLN A 164 18.60 -11.72 4.49
N GLU A 165 19.63 -11.95 3.64
CA GLU A 165 21.00 -12.46 3.92
C GLU A 165 21.08 -14.01 3.91
N ASP A 166 21.89 -14.72 3.10
CA ASP A 166 23.25 -14.51 2.59
C ASP A 166 23.50 -15.21 1.22
N ILE A 167 24.21 -14.55 0.29
CA ILE A 167 25.08 -15.22 -0.70
C ILE A 167 26.35 -14.39 -0.87
N GLN A 168 27.42 -14.80 -0.21
CA GLN A 168 28.78 -14.33 -0.48
C GLN A 168 29.50 -15.41 -1.29
N VAL A 169 29.70 -15.13 -2.58
CA VAL A 169 30.45 -15.98 -3.51
C VAL A 169 31.93 -15.89 -3.17
N GLY A 170 32.55 -17.06 -2.97
CA GLY A 170 33.96 -17.20 -2.64
C GLY A 170 34.90 -16.70 -3.74
N ALA A 171 35.97 -16.05 -3.31
CA ALA A 171 37.16 -15.78 -4.09
C ALA A 171 38.28 -16.76 -3.67
N LEU A 172 38.68 -17.63 -4.59
CA LEU A 172 40.01 -18.22 -4.76
C LEU A 172 40.22 -18.12 -6.29
N VAL A 173 41.33 -17.70 -6.88
CA VAL A 173 42.73 -18.07 -6.68
C VAL A 173 43.60 -17.04 -7.45
N ASN A 174 44.83 -16.84 -6.97
CA ASN A 174 45.98 -16.13 -7.57
C ASN A 174 45.99 -14.58 -7.52
#